data_AF-A0A231H7L3-F1
#
_entry.id   AF-A0A231H7L3-F1
#
_cell.length_a   1.000
_cell.length_b   1.000
_cell.length_c   1.000
_cell.angle_alpha   90.00
_cell.angle_beta   90.00
_cell.angle_gamma   90.00
#
_symmetry.space_group_name_H-M   'P 1'
#
loop_
_entity.id
_entity.type
_entity.pdbx_description
1 polymer ?
#
loop_
_entity_poly.entity_id
_entity_poly.type
_entity_poly.pdbx_seq_one_letter_code
_entity_poly.pdbx_strand_id
1 'polypeptide(L)'
;MKSSVLIAVVVGAVALSGCGAGDDGASAPTSSDPVARQMTAAPDQDAGCPLPAAPSAGPYSAITVPVREQTPSLTTDVVLPQLEAGDQAVRDRFNSAMRASLADLSGGAANGALHAARLRCGETSRVTRIGAHVVAGVLITDHTWEGGPHPVNQIGTVVIDTGTAQPVMLPTALRDPGQAWGALATAAQSLVPADGPTLFTHTPGADDFAAWVPAPAGLTVYFPVAHARGDYYPVQLPWNRIRDLFDPAALATLSS
;
A
#
# COMPACT_ATOMS: atom_id res chain seq x y z
N MET A 1 -7.41 13.25 -53.73
CA MET A 1 -6.57 14.28 -54.40
C MET A 1 -6.22 15.28 -53.31
N LYS A 2 -4.98 15.49 -52.84
CA LYS A 2 -3.65 15.45 -53.44
C LYS A 2 -2.65 14.79 -52.49
N SER A 3 -1.73 14.03 -53.08
CA SER A 3 -0.49 13.53 -52.48
C SER A 3 0.47 14.67 -52.16
N SER A 4 1.38 14.45 -51.20
CA SER A 4 2.83 14.62 -51.42
C SER A 4 3.61 13.82 -50.37
N VAL A 5 4.41 12.90 -50.90
CA VAL A 5 5.45 12.09 -50.26
C VAL A 5 6.75 12.90 -50.31
N LEU A 6 7.65 12.72 -49.34
CA LEU A 6 9.10 12.73 -49.58
C LEU A 6 9.83 11.90 -48.50
N ILE A 7 10.75 11.08 -48.99
CA ILE A 7 11.55 10.02 -48.37
C ILE A 7 13.02 10.46 -48.36
N ALA A 8 13.80 10.07 -47.35
CA ALA A 8 15.21 9.62 -47.42
C ALA A 8 15.64 9.26 -45.98
N VAL A 9 15.92 8.01 -45.59
CA VAL A 9 16.99 7.04 -45.96
C VAL A 9 18.40 7.56 -45.71
N VAL A 10 19.06 6.99 -44.69
CA VAL A 10 20.50 6.64 -44.74
C VAL A 10 20.68 5.24 -44.13
N VAL A 11 21.53 4.48 -44.81
CA VAL A 11 21.86 3.05 -44.68
C VAL A 11 23.28 2.87 -44.13
N GLY A 12 23.50 1.77 -43.41
CA GLY A 12 24.71 0.94 -43.50
C GLY A 12 25.46 0.70 -42.19
N ALA A 13 26.14 -0.42 -41.93
CA ALA A 13 26.17 -1.79 -42.46
C ALA A 13 27.21 -2.58 -41.62
N VAL A 14 26.89 -3.84 -41.24
CA VAL A 14 27.70 -5.12 -41.26
C VAL A 14 29.16 -5.07 -40.72
N ALA A 15 29.70 -5.91 -39.82
CA ALA A 15 29.85 -7.39 -39.72
C ALA A 15 30.72 -7.66 -38.45
N LEU A 16 30.84 -8.82 -37.78
CA LEU A 16 31.34 -10.15 -38.19
C LEU A 16 31.14 -11.16 -37.04
N SER A 17 31.16 -12.43 -37.41
CA SER A 17 31.04 -13.69 -36.68
C SER A 17 32.24 -14.09 -35.80
N GLY A 18 32.00 -14.99 -34.84
CA GLY A 18 33.04 -15.78 -34.16
C GLY A 18 32.47 -16.90 -33.27
N CYS A 19 32.47 -18.13 -33.78
CA CYS A 19 32.30 -19.36 -32.98
C CYS A 19 33.65 -19.80 -32.40
N GLY A 20 33.66 -20.28 -31.15
CA GLY A 20 34.77 -21.00 -30.56
C GLY A 20 34.25 -21.94 -29.46
N ALA A 21 34.57 -23.22 -29.56
CA ALA A 21 34.23 -24.28 -28.61
C ALA A 21 35.52 -24.88 -28.00
N GLY A 22 35.40 -25.39 -26.76
CA GLY A 22 36.36 -26.22 -26.02
C GLY A 22 37.29 -25.45 -25.07
N ASP A 23 37.65 -25.88 -23.87
CA ASP A 23 37.29 -27.05 -23.05
C ASP A 23 37.60 -26.71 -21.57
N ASP A 24 36.91 -27.43 -20.69
CA ASP A 24 37.12 -27.74 -19.27
C ASP A 24 38.30 -27.14 -18.49
N GLY A 25 37.95 -26.46 -17.40
CA GLY A 25 38.84 -26.13 -16.29
C GLY A 25 38.05 -25.95 -15.00
N ALA A 26 37.88 -27.03 -14.25
CA ALA A 26 37.22 -27.03 -12.95
C ALA A 26 37.96 -26.14 -11.92
N SER A 27 37.20 -25.29 -11.22
CA SER A 27 37.56 -24.78 -9.89
C SER A 27 36.27 -24.45 -9.13
N ALA A 28 36.14 -25.08 -7.97
CA ALA A 28 34.97 -25.06 -7.08
C ALA A 28 34.68 -23.65 -6.50
N PRO A 29 33.45 -23.39 -6.01
CA PRO A 29 33.01 -22.05 -5.64
C PRO A 29 33.52 -21.65 -4.26
N THR A 30 34.01 -20.41 -4.15
CA THR A 30 34.20 -19.74 -2.86
C THR A 30 32.84 -19.27 -2.38
N SER A 31 32.32 -19.87 -1.30
CA SER A 31 31.19 -19.35 -0.54
C SER A 31 31.48 -17.93 -0.06
N SER A 32 30.71 -16.96 -0.54
CA SER A 32 30.58 -15.66 0.10
C SER A 32 29.34 -15.70 0.96
N ASP A 33 29.50 -15.78 2.28
CA ASP A 33 28.42 -15.54 3.23
C ASP A 33 27.82 -14.15 2.97
N PRO A 34 26.48 -13.98 3.02
CA PRO A 34 25.91 -12.65 2.99
C PRO A 34 26.27 -11.95 4.30
N VAL A 35 27.17 -10.97 4.21
CA VAL A 35 27.38 -9.99 5.28
C VAL A 35 26.03 -9.33 5.55
N ALA A 36 25.43 -9.68 6.69
CA ALA A 36 24.27 -8.98 7.21
C ALA A 36 24.64 -7.51 7.33
N ARG A 37 24.13 -6.67 6.42
CA ARG A 37 24.16 -5.22 6.59
C ARG A 37 23.28 -4.91 7.78
N GLN A 38 23.92 -4.76 8.93
CA GLN A 38 23.31 -4.21 10.12
C GLN A 38 22.97 -2.75 9.80
N MET A 39 21.73 -2.53 9.35
CA MET A 39 21.16 -1.20 9.16
C MET A 39 21.11 -0.51 10.52
N THR A 40 22.10 0.33 10.80
CA THR A 40 22.01 1.32 11.86
C THR A 40 21.09 2.42 11.33
N ALA A 41 19.80 2.34 11.69
CA ALA A 41 18.86 3.41 11.40
C ALA A 41 19.28 4.69 12.15
N ALA A 42 19.31 5.82 11.45
CA ALA A 42 19.40 7.12 12.08
C ALA A 42 18.12 7.35 12.92
N PRO A 43 18.21 7.97 14.12
CA PRO A 43 17.01 8.24 14.90
C PRO A 43 16.20 9.43 14.31
N ASP A 44 14.88 9.34 14.50
CA ASP A 44 13.86 10.40 14.48
C ASP A 44 13.23 10.92 13.17
N GLN A 45 13.71 10.61 11.96
CA GLN A 45 13.02 11.06 10.72
C GLN A 45 11.89 10.11 10.27
N ASP A 46 12.02 8.81 10.58
CA ASP A 46 11.09 7.73 10.19
C ASP A 46 10.20 7.25 11.35
N ALA A 47 10.20 7.95 12.48
CA ALA A 47 9.34 7.60 13.61
C ALA A 47 7.87 7.58 13.17
N GLY A 48 7.20 6.45 13.42
CA GLY A 48 5.80 6.24 13.02
C GLY A 48 5.58 5.92 11.55
N CYS A 49 6.62 5.81 10.70
CA CYS A 49 6.43 5.37 9.32
C CYS A 49 6.06 3.86 9.24
N PRO A 50 5.19 3.47 8.30
CA PRO A 50 4.92 2.05 8.03
C PRO A 50 6.17 1.32 7.56
N LEU A 51 6.27 0.04 7.91
CA LEU A 51 7.38 -0.81 7.49
C LEU A 51 7.09 -1.45 6.11
N PRO A 52 8.13 -1.77 5.32
CA PRO A 52 7.97 -2.54 4.09
C PRO A 52 7.32 -3.91 4.36
N ALA A 53 6.45 -4.34 3.45
CA ALA A 53 5.78 -5.63 3.51
C ALA A 53 6.58 -6.71 2.76
N ALA A 54 6.50 -7.96 3.25
CA ALA A 54 7.00 -9.10 2.49
C ALA A 54 6.09 -9.36 1.27
N PRO A 55 6.64 -9.54 0.04
CA PRO A 55 5.84 -9.70 -1.17
C PRO A 55 5.14 -11.06 -1.27
N SER A 56 5.55 -12.04 -0.46
CA SER A 56 4.96 -13.37 -0.42
C SER A 56 5.12 -13.97 0.97
N ALA A 57 4.11 -14.69 1.45
CA ALA A 57 4.20 -15.49 2.67
C ALA A 57 3.14 -16.61 2.64
N GLY A 58 3.52 -17.79 3.11
CA GLY A 58 2.65 -18.96 3.05
C GLY A 58 2.18 -19.21 1.61
N PRO A 59 0.87 -19.39 1.37
CA PRO A 59 0.36 -19.75 0.05
C PRO A 59 0.04 -18.55 -0.85
N TYR A 60 0.15 -17.31 -0.36
CA TYR A 60 -0.23 -16.11 -1.10
C TYR A 60 0.99 -15.34 -1.61
N SER A 61 0.82 -14.69 -2.77
CA SER A 61 1.78 -13.73 -3.32
C SER A 61 1.08 -12.43 -3.69
N ALA A 62 1.74 -11.31 -3.40
CA ALA A 62 1.27 -9.98 -3.77
C ALA A 62 1.64 -9.67 -5.21
N ILE A 63 0.67 -9.13 -5.96
CA ILE A 63 0.90 -8.56 -7.27
C ILE A 63 0.24 -7.18 -7.37
N THR A 64 0.56 -6.48 -8.46
CA THR A 64 -0.17 -5.27 -8.85
C THR A 64 -0.66 -5.42 -10.28
N VAL A 65 -1.88 -4.95 -10.54
CA VAL A 65 -2.49 -4.97 -11.86
C VAL A 65 -2.69 -3.53 -12.33
N PRO A 66 -2.15 -3.11 -13.49
CA PRO A 66 -2.42 -1.80 -14.02
C PRO A 66 -3.88 -1.69 -14.44
N VAL A 67 -4.54 -0.61 -14.02
CA VAL A 67 -5.91 -0.25 -14.45
C VAL A 67 -5.83 1.04 -15.23
N ARG A 68 -6.14 0.96 -16.52
CA ARG A 68 -6.14 2.08 -17.46
C ARG A 68 -7.48 2.17 -18.13
N GLU A 69 -8.27 3.15 -17.74
CA GLU A 69 -9.64 3.33 -18.19
C GLU A 69 -9.88 4.78 -18.57
N GLN A 70 -10.77 5.00 -19.53
CA GLN A 70 -11.19 6.32 -19.94
C GLN A 70 -12.70 6.34 -20.13
N THR A 71 -13.35 7.21 -19.37
CA THR A 71 -14.77 7.55 -19.51
C THR A 71 -14.90 9.00 -19.99
N PRO A 72 -16.09 9.48 -20.36
CA PRO A 72 -16.28 10.88 -20.76
C PRO A 72 -15.88 11.89 -19.68
N SER A 73 -15.93 11.51 -18.40
CA SER A 73 -15.66 12.38 -17.26
C SER A 73 -14.31 12.12 -16.59
N LEU A 74 -13.80 10.88 -16.62
CA LEU A 74 -12.65 10.48 -15.82
C LEU A 74 -11.67 9.63 -16.62
N THR A 75 -10.38 9.98 -16.55
CA THR A 75 -9.28 9.10 -16.97
C THR A 75 -8.65 8.46 -15.74
N THR A 76 -8.52 7.14 -15.72
CA THR A 76 -7.92 6.38 -14.62
C THR A 76 -6.64 5.73 -15.09
N ASP A 77 -5.52 5.96 -14.39
CA ASP A 77 -4.24 5.25 -14.57
C ASP A 77 -3.62 4.96 -13.20
N VAL A 78 -3.95 3.78 -12.66
CA VAL A 78 -3.56 3.37 -11.30
C VAL A 78 -2.97 1.96 -11.33
N VAL A 79 -2.31 1.58 -10.23
CA VAL A 79 -1.94 0.18 -9.97
C VAL A 79 -2.80 -0.36 -8.84
N LEU A 80 -3.51 -1.46 -9.11
CA LEU A 80 -4.41 -2.09 -8.16
C LEU A 80 -3.70 -3.24 -7.45
N PRO A 81 -3.58 -3.22 -6.11
CA PRO A 81 -3.05 -4.36 -5.36
C PRO A 81 -3.98 -5.55 -5.48
N GLN A 82 -3.42 -6.73 -5.74
CA GLN A 82 -4.15 -7.99 -5.82
C GLN A 82 -3.33 -9.12 -5.18
N LEU A 83 -4.00 -10.21 -4.84
CA LEU A 83 -3.41 -11.46 -4.41
C LEU A 83 -3.51 -12.52 -5.51
N GLU A 84 -2.45 -13.32 -5.61
CA GLU A 84 -2.40 -14.58 -6.35
C GLU A 84 -2.08 -15.74 -5.40
N ALA A 85 -2.38 -16.97 -5.88
CA ALA A 85 -2.19 -18.24 -5.16
C ALA A 85 -2.89 -18.33 -3.77
N GLY A 86 -2.94 -19.53 -3.20
CA GLY A 86 -3.61 -19.78 -1.92
C GLY A 86 -5.12 -19.92 -2.03
N ASP A 87 -5.83 -19.75 -0.91
CA ASP A 87 -7.27 -20.01 -0.84
C ASP A 87 -8.05 -19.11 -1.79
N GLN A 88 -8.98 -19.71 -2.53
CA GLN A 88 -9.74 -19.01 -3.55
C GLN A 88 -10.73 -18.01 -2.95
N ALA A 89 -11.43 -18.35 -1.86
CA ALA A 89 -12.41 -17.45 -1.27
C ALA A 89 -11.73 -16.20 -0.71
N VAL A 90 -10.56 -16.35 -0.07
CA VAL A 90 -9.76 -15.24 0.43
C VAL A 90 -9.28 -14.34 -0.71
N ARG A 91 -8.70 -14.92 -1.76
CA ARG A 91 -8.25 -14.18 -2.95
C ARG A 91 -9.40 -13.42 -3.61
N ASP A 92 -10.49 -14.10 -3.89
CA ASP A 92 -11.64 -13.51 -4.59
C ASP A 92 -12.23 -12.37 -3.75
N ARG A 93 -12.33 -12.54 -2.42
CA ARG A 93 -12.79 -11.48 -1.52
C ARG A 93 -11.85 -10.28 -1.51
N PHE A 94 -10.55 -10.50 -1.30
CA PHE A 94 -9.56 -9.40 -1.27
C PHE A 94 -9.53 -8.66 -2.61
N ASN A 95 -9.42 -9.39 -3.72
CA ASN A 95 -9.31 -8.83 -5.06
C ASN A 95 -10.58 -8.07 -5.46
N SER A 96 -11.76 -8.60 -5.11
CA SER A 96 -13.03 -7.92 -5.35
C SER A 96 -13.19 -6.69 -4.47
N ALA A 97 -12.76 -6.71 -3.20
CA ALA A 97 -12.83 -5.56 -2.32
C ALA A 97 -11.89 -4.43 -2.78
N MET A 98 -10.70 -4.76 -3.28
CA MET A 98 -9.80 -3.78 -3.89
C MET A 98 -10.40 -3.13 -5.14
N ARG A 99 -11.01 -3.95 -6.02
CA ARG A 99 -11.73 -3.43 -7.20
C ARG A 99 -12.92 -2.54 -6.81
N ALA A 100 -13.69 -2.94 -5.80
CA ALA A 100 -14.79 -2.13 -5.27
C ALA A 100 -14.27 -0.81 -4.69
N SER A 101 -13.17 -0.83 -3.95
CA SER A 101 -12.56 0.39 -3.43
C SER A 101 -12.12 1.35 -4.55
N LEU A 102 -11.52 0.85 -5.63
CA LEU A 102 -11.22 1.69 -6.80
C LEU A 102 -12.50 2.25 -7.45
N ALA A 103 -13.56 1.45 -7.54
CA ALA A 103 -14.83 1.88 -8.09
C ALA A 103 -15.48 2.99 -7.23
N ASP A 104 -15.41 2.89 -5.90
CA ASP A 104 -15.91 3.91 -4.99
C ASP A 104 -15.14 5.23 -5.13
N LEU A 105 -13.80 5.16 -5.21
CA LEU A 105 -12.95 6.33 -5.43
C LEU A 105 -13.23 7.00 -6.78
N SER A 106 -13.43 6.20 -7.83
CA SER A 106 -13.71 6.69 -9.18
C SER A 106 -15.15 7.23 -9.32
N GLY A 107 -16.13 6.58 -8.71
CA GLY A 107 -17.54 6.96 -8.77
C GLY A 107 -17.87 8.22 -7.97
N GLY A 108 -17.06 8.55 -6.96
CA GLY A 108 -17.13 9.81 -6.22
C GLY A 108 -16.30 10.95 -6.81
N ALA A 109 -15.49 10.69 -7.85
CA ALA A 109 -14.61 11.69 -8.43
C ALA A 109 -15.37 12.69 -9.33
N ALA A 110 -14.99 13.96 -9.26
CA ALA A 110 -15.40 14.95 -10.27
C ALA A 110 -14.74 14.65 -11.63
N ASN A 111 -15.10 15.40 -12.67
CA ASN A 111 -14.42 15.27 -13.96
C ASN A 111 -12.92 15.51 -13.80
N GLY A 112 -12.06 14.70 -14.44
CA GLY A 112 -10.62 14.85 -14.32
C GLY A 112 -9.84 13.56 -14.56
N ALA A 113 -8.81 13.35 -13.73
CA ALA A 113 -7.96 12.18 -13.79
C ALA A 113 -7.65 11.60 -12.40
N LEU A 114 -7.64 10.28 -12.31
CA LEU A 114 -7.26 9.50 -11.14
C LEU A 114 -5.92 8.80 -11.42
N HIS A 115 -4.89 9.09 -10.64
CA HIS A 115 -3.55 8.54 -10.80
C HIS A 115 -3.07 7.76 -9.58
N ALA A 116 -2.05 6.92 -9.76
CA ALA A 116 -1.33 6.34 -8.63
C ALA A 116 -0.58 7.43 -7.87
N ALA A 117 -0.75 7.47 -6.56
CA ALA A 117 -0.12 8.48 -5.70
C ALA A 117 0.90 7.89 -4.73
N ARG A 118 1.69 8.80 -4.15
CA ARG A 118 2.70 8.49 -3.14
C ARG A 118 2.53 9.43 -1.95
N LEU A 119 2.30 8.87 -0.78
CA LEU A 119 2.22 9.63 0.47
C LEU A 119 3.60 9.77 1.14
N ARG A 120 3.60 10.38 2.33
CA ARG A 120 4.74 10.36 3.28
C ARG A 120 5.27 8.94 3.47
N CYS A 121 6.54 8.83 3.88
CA CYS A 121 7.24 7.56 4.09
C CYS A 121 7.41 6.74 2.80
N GLY A 122 7.04 7.30 1.65
CA GLY A 122 7.06 6.60 0.38
C GLY A 122 5.95 5.57 0.20
N GLU A 123 4.87 5.71 0.96
CA GLU A 123 3.72 4.82 0.87
C GLU A 123 3.05 4.92 -0.50
N THR A 124 2.91 3.77 -1.16
CA THR A 124 2.19 3.59 -2.43
C THR A 124 1.21 2.43 -2.31
N SER A 125 0.29 2.33 -3.28
CA SER A 125 -0.62 1.18 -3.42
C SER A 125 0.13 -0.15 -3.40
N ARG A 126 -0.25 -1.05 -2.49
CA ARG A 126 0.32 -2.42 -2.38
C ARG A 126 -0.51 -3.32 -1.48
N VAL A 127 -0.23 -4.62 -1.55
CA VAL A 127 -0.55 -5.56 -0.47
C VAL A 127 0.42 -5.27 0.68
N THR A 128 -0.12 -4.88 1.83
CA THR A 128 0.66 -4.42 3.00
C THR A 128 0.89 -5.54 4.00
N ARG A 129 0.07 -6.60 3.99
CA ARG A 129 0.24 -7.77 4.85
C ARG A 129 -0.18 -9.04 4.14
N ILE A 130 0.69 -10.04 4.23
CA ILE A 130 0.34 -11.46 4.07
C ILE A 130 0.79 -12.17 5.34
N GLY A 131 -0.12 -12.33 6.29
CA GLY A 131 0.08 -13.04 7.56
C GLY A 131 -0.53 -14.43 7.54
N ALA A 132 -0.37 -15.17 8.64
CA ALA A 132 -0.96 -16.52 8.73
C ALA A 132 -2.49 -16.49 8.72
N HIS A 133 -3.08 -15.49 9.36
CA HIS A 133 -4.53 -15.35 9.56
C HIS A 133 -5.13 -14.11 8.90
N VAL A 134 -4.32 -13.25 8.26
CA VAL A 134 -4.79 -11.99 7.67
C VAL A 134 -4.05 -11.64 6.39
N VAL A 135 -4.79 -11.12 5.40
CA VAL A 135 -4.23 -10.41 4.26
C VAL A 135 -4.77 -8.99 4.22
N ALA A 136 -3.93 -8.03 3.87
CA ALA A 136 -4.32 -6.64 3.82
C ALA A 136 -3.61 -5.86 2.71
N GLY A 137 -4.22 -4.77 2.28
CA GLY A 137 -3.61 -3.86 1.32
C GLY A 137 -4.20 -2.46 1.40
N VAL A 138 -3.52 -1.56 0.72
CA VAL A 138 -3.86 -0.16 0.59
C VAL A 138 -3.85 0.22 -0.89
N LEU A 139 -4.87 0.95 -1.32
CA LEU A 139 -4.96 1.65 -2.60
C LEU A 139 -4.79 3.15 -2.31
N ILE A 140 -3.77 3.75 -2.89
CA ILE A 140 -3.44 5.17 -2.74
C ILE A 140 -3.48 5.80 -4.13
N THR A 141 -4.39 6.74 -4.32
CA THR A 141 -4.58 7.46 -5.58
C THR A 141 -4.53 8.95 -5.33
N ASP A 142 -4.33 9.74 -6.38
CA ASP A 142 -4.66 11.16 -6.37
C ASP A 142 -5.68 11.44 -7.46
N HIS A 143 -6.55 12.41 -7.18
CA HIS A 143 -7.54 12.89 -8.11
C HIS A 143 -7.24 14.34 -8.46
N THR A 144 -7.03 14.61 -9.74
CA THR A 144 -6.93 15.95 -10.30
C THR A 144 -8.21 16.25 -11.05
N TRP A 145 -9.08 17.09 -10.48
CA TRP A 145 -10.28 17.52 -11.20
C TRP A 145 -9.96 18.57 -12.26
N GLU A 146 -10.81 18.64 -13.29
CA GLU A 146 -10.67 19.60 -14.39
C GLU A 146 -10.70 21.05 -13.88
N GLY A 147 -9.66 21.81 -14.22
CA GLY A 147 -9.47 23.18 -13.72
C GLY A 147 -9.05 23.29 -12.24
N GLY A 148 -8.79 22.16 -11.58
CA GLY A 148 -8.30 22.11 -10.21
C GLY A 148 -6.84 22.57 -10.09
N PRO A 149 -6.49 23.29 -9.00
CA PRO A 149 -5.15 23.83 -8.83
C PRO A 149 -4.09 22.78 -8.45
N HIS A 150 -4.51 21.64 -7.88
CA HIS A 150 -3.62 20.57 -7.45
C HIS A 150 -4.39 19.24 -7.26
N PRO A 151 -3.71 18.08 -7.36
CA PRO A 151 -4.32 16.78 -7.05
C PRO A 151 -4.70 16.69 -5.56
N VAL A 152 -5.66 15.84 -5.21
CA VAL A 152 -6.01 15.48 -3.83
C VAL A 152 -5.86 13.98 -3.67
N ASN A 153 -5.10 13.53 -2.67
CA ASN A 153 -4.93 12.11 -2.42
C ASN A 153 -6.22 11.50 -1.87
N GLN A 154 -6.46 10.25 -2.24
CA GLN A 154 -7.56 9.42 -1.76
C GLN A 154 -7.00 8.05 -1.37
N ILE A 155 -7.67 7.38 -0.43
CA ILE A 155 -7.22 6.11 0.09
C ILE A 155 -8.35 5.10 0.20
N GLY A 156 -8.01 3.84 -0.08
CA GLY A 156 -8.81 2.67 0.20
C GLY A 156 -8.00 1.62 0.92
N THR A 157 -8.58 0.94 1.90
CA THR A 157 -7.91 -0.16 2.62
C THR A 157 -8.80 -1.39 2.67
N VAL A 158 -8.18 -2.56 2.55
CA VAL A 158 -8.86 -3.85 2.63
C VAL A 158 -8.11 -4.74 3.61
N VAL A 159 -8.84 -5.38 4.52
CA VAL A 159 -8.31 -6.35 5.50
C VAL A 159 -9.23 -7.56 5.53
N ILE A 160 -8.71 -8.74 5.19
CA ILE A 160 -9.46 -10.00 5.12
C ILE A 160 -8.84 -11.00 6.07
N ASP A 161 -9.67 -11.61 6.92
CA ASP A 161 -9.30 -12.79 7.71
C ASP A 161 -9.21 -14.01 6.78
N THR A 162 -8.07 -14.70 6.79
CA THR A 162 -7.79 -15.81 5.86
C THR A 162 -8.48 -17.11 6.26
N GLY A 163 -8.90 -17.25 7.52
CA GLY A 163 -9.62 -18.43 8.01
C GLY A 163 -11.11 -18.42 7.67
N THR A 164 -11.67 -17.22 7.50
CA THR A 164 -13.11 -17.02 7.24
C THR A 164 -13.42 -16.40 5.89
N ALA A 165 -12.41 -15.87 5.19
CA ALA A 165 -12.55 -15.04 3.99
C ALA A 165 -13.51 -13.84 4.19
N GLN A 166 -13.63 -13.34 5.43
CA GLN A 166 -14.46 -12.18 5.76
C GLN A 166 -13.62 -10.93 5.99
N PRO A 167 -14.15 -9.73 5.72
CA PRO A 167 -13.50 -8.50 6.12
C PRO A 167 -13.36 -8.40 7.64
N VAL A 168 -12.22 -7.90 8.10
CA VAL A 168 -12.05 -7.52 9.50
C VAL A 168 -12.35 -6.03 9.63
N MET A 169 -13.26 -5.66 10.51
CA MET A 169 -13.57 -4.26 10.83
C MET A 169 -12.85 -3.86 12.13
N LEU A 170 -12.18 -2.71 12.14
CA LEU A 170 -11.46 -2.24 13.33
C LEU A 170 -12.38 -2.08 14.55
N PRO A 171 -13.59 -1.48 14.44
CA PRO A 171 -14.49 -1.36 15.60
C PRO A 171 -14.85 -2.72 16.23
N THR A 172 -14.97 -3.78 15.43
CA THR A 172 -15.28 -5.13 15.96
C THR A 172 -14.07 -5.87 16.49
N ALA A 173 -12.85 -5.43 16.14
CA ALA A 173 -11.61 -5.99 16.65
C ALA A 173 -11.23 -5.43 18.04
N LEU A 174 -11.83 -4.30 18.43
CA LEU A 174 -11.58 -3.64 19.72
C LEU A 174 -12.44 -4.25 20.83
N ARG A 175 -11.88 -4.34 22.03
CA ARG A 175 -12.58 -4.90 23.20
C ARG A 175 -13.68 -3.97 23.72
N ASP A 176 -13.37 -2.67 23.81
CA ASP A 176 -14.30 -1.61 24.19
C ASP A 176 -14.10 -0.43 23.22
N PRO A 177 -14.83 -0.40 22.09
CA PRO A 177 -14.67 0.65 21.09
C PRO A 177 -14.91 2.05 21.65
N GLY A 178 -15.83 2.20 22.61
CA GLY A 178 -16.16 3.50 23.20
C GLY A 178 -14.98 4.14 23.94
N GLN A 179 -14.13 3.32 24.56
CA GLN A 179 -12.92 3.79 25.27
C GLN A 179 -11.65 3.71 24.42
N ALA A 180 -11.58 2.78 23.47
CA ALA A 180 -10.37 2.51 22.71
C ALA A 180 -9.96 3.66 21.77
N TRP A 181 -10.91 4.41 21.20
CA TRP A 181 -10.58 5.48 20.25
C TRP A 181 -9.70 6.57 20.85
N GLY A 182 -9.99 7.01 22.08
CA GLY A 182 -9.16 8.00 22.77
C GLY A 182 -7.75 7.49 23.07
N ALA A 183 -7.61 6.22 23.45
CA ALA A 183 -6.31 5.59 23.71
C ALA A 183 -5.50 5.42 22.41
N LEU A 184 -6.13 4.96 21.33
CA LEU A 184 -5.51 4.88 20.01
C LEU A 184 -5.07 6.25 19.50
N ALA A 185 -5.90 7.28 19.66
CA ALA A 185 -5.59 8.65 19.24
C ALA A 185 -4.42 9.24 20.02
N THR A 186 -4.40 9.03 21.34
CA THR A 186 -3.27 9.43 22.19
C THR A 186 -1.98 8.74 21.75
N ALA A 187 -2.04 7.44 21.49
CA ALA A 187 -0.89 6.68 21.00
C ALA A 187 -0.42 7.20 19.63
N ALA A 188 -1.33 7.43 18.68
CA ALA A 188 -1.02 7.96 17.36
C ALA A 188 -0.36 9.35 17.42
N GLN A 189 -0.97 10.30 18.13
CA GLN A 189 -0.44 11.67 18.23
C GLN A 189 0.94 11.70 18.91
N SER A 190 1.21 10.80 19.86
CA SER A 190 2.53 10.69 20.51
C SER A 190 3.66 10.20 19.59
N LEU A 191 3.31 9.63 18.44
CA LEU A 191 4.27 9.14 17.43
C LEU A 191 4.51 10.16 16.32
N VAL A 192 3.72 11.24 16.28
CA VAL A 192 3.92 12.34 15.34
C VAL A 192 5.04 13.25 15.87
N PRO A 193 6.04 13.60 15.04
CA PRO A 193 7.07 14.57 15.41
C PRO A 193 6.47 15.92 15.84
N ALA A 194 7.20 16.70 16.64
CA ALA A 194 6.70 17.96 17.20
C ALA A 194 6.31 19.00 16.14
N ASP A 195 6.91 18.96 14.94
CA ASP A 195 6.60 19.79 13.78
C ASP A 195 5.58 19.14 12.81
N GLY A 196 5.10 17.95 13.14
CA GLY A 196 4.08 17.22 12.40
C GLY A 196 2.66 17.77 12.60
N PRO A 197 1.67 17.18 11.91
CA PRO A 197 0.28 17.63 12.02
C PRO A 197 -0.36 17.27 13.36
N THR A 198 -1.30 18.10 13.78
CA THR A 198 -2.33 17.66 14.73
C THR A 198 -3.27 16.71 13.99
N LEU A 199 -3.39 15.47 14.46
CA LEU A 199 -4.21 14.44 13.84
C LEU A 199 -5.70 14.61 14.15
N PHE A 200 -6.04 15.19 15.30
CA PHE A 200 -7.42 15.31 15.76
C PHE A 200 -7.70 16.71 16.30
N THR A 201 -8.76 17.35 15.80
CA THR A 201 -9.28 18.64 16.30
C THR A 201 -10.65 18.49 16.98
N HIS A 202 -11.10 17.25 17.11
CA HIS A 202 -12.39 16.83 17.66
C HIS A 202 -12.19 15.56 18.49
N THR A 203 -13.26 15.08 19.13
CA THR A 203 -13.24 13.80 19.86
C THR A 203 -13.04 12.65 18.87
N PRO A 204 -11.95 11.87 18.97
CA PRO A 204 -11.66 10.79 18.02
C PRO A 204 -12.73 9.70 18.02
N GLY A 205 -13.06 9.18 16.85
CA GLY A 205 -14.03 8.11 16.65
C GLY A 205 -13.66 7.14 15.54
N ALA A 206 -14.52 6.17 15.25
CA ALA A 206 -14.24 5.12 14.28
C ALA A 206 -13.87 5.64 12.88
N ASP A 207 -14.49 6.74 12.45
CA ASP A 207 -14.26 7.34 11.13
C ASP A 207 -12.82 7.86 10.97
N ASP A 208 -12.21 8.36 12.03
CA ASP A 208 -10.81 8.82 12.01
C ASP A 208 -9.81 7.66 11.82
N PHE A 209 -10.26 6.43 12.08
CA PHE A 209 -9.48 5.20 11.96
C PHE A 209 -9.97 4.30 10.82
N ALA A 210 -10.80 4.81 9.90
CA ALA A 210 -11.39 4.02 8.83
C ALA A 210 -10.37 3.45 7.84
N ALA A 211 -9.29 4.19 7.56
CA ALA A 211 -8.22 3.77 6.68
C ALA A 211 -7.07 3.14 7.48
N TRP A 212 -7.06 1.81 7.57
CA TRP A 212 -6.06 1.09 8.37
C TRP A 212 -5.68 -0.25 7.73
N VAL A 213 -4.47 -0.71 8.05
CA VAL A 213 -3.97 -2.04 7.70
C VAL A 213 -3.14 -2.62 8.85
N PRO A 214 -3.23 -3.92 9.14
CA PRO A 214 -2.32 -4.57 10.07
C PRO A 214 -0.91 -4.70 9.49
N ALA A 215 0.07 -4.77 10.37
CA ALA A 215 1.47 -5.06 10.09
C ALA A 215 2.03 -5.96 11.23
N PRO A 216 3.14 -6.69 11.00
CA PRO A 216 3.72 -7.54 12.04
C PRO A 216 4.07 -6.76 13.32
N ALA A 217 4.49 -5.50 13.18
CA ALA A 217 4.89 -4.66 14.31
C ALA A 217 3.74 -3.85 14.94
N GLY A 218 2.57 -3.78 14.30
CA GLY A 218 1.50 -2.88 14.74
C GLY A 218 0.36 -2.70 13.76
N LEU A 219 -0.42 -1.65 13.98
CA LEU A 219 -1.44 -1.17 13.05
C LEU A 219 -0.93 0.07 12.31
N THR A 220 -0.99 0.11 10.98
CA THR A 220 -0.81 1.38 10.25
C THR A 220 -2.19 2.00 10.04
N VAL A 221 -2.34 3.27 10.42
CA VAL A 221 -3.55 4.07 10.18
C VAL A 221 -3.16 5.29 9.34
N TYR A 222 -3.96 5.59 8.33
CA TYR A 222 -3.76 6.74 7.45
C TYR A 222 -4.71 7.86 7.86
N PHE A 223 -4.24 8.76 8.72
CA PHE A 223 -5.07 9.81 9.29
C PHE A 223 -5.31 10.93 8.29
N PRO A 224 -6.54 11.41 8.11
CA PRO A 224 -6.80 12.58 7.28
C PRO A 224 -6.14 13.82 7.90
N VAL A 225 -5.47 14.61 7.06
CA VAL A 225 -4.83 15.87 7.45
C VAL A 225 -5.10 16.95 6.41
N ALA A 226 -4.78 18.20 6.74
CA ALA A 226 -4.90 19.30 5.79
C ALA A 226 -4.16 18.99 4.47
N HIS A 227 -4.71 19.43 3.34
CA HIS A 227 -4.14 19.19 2.01
C HIS A 227 -2.66 19.62 1.90
N ALA A 228 -2.29 20.75 2.53
CA ALA A 228 -0.90 21.23 2.62
C ALA A 228 0.06 20.32 3.42
N ARG A 229 -0.44 19.22 3.98
CA ARG A 229 0.31 18.15 4.66
C ARG A 229 0.23 16.81 3.90
N GLY A 230 -0.41 16.78 2.74
CA GLY A 230 -0.49 15.61 1.86
C GLY A 230 -1.77 14.79 1.99
N ASP A 231 -2.86 15.37 2.51
CA ASP A 231 -4.21 14.78 2.71
C ASP A 231 -4.29 13.60 3.70
N TYR A 232 -3.27 12.74 3.75
CA TYR A 232 -3.17 11.61 4.67
C TYR A 232 -1.79 11.53 5.31
N TYR A 233 -1.76 11.26 6.62
CA TYR A 233 -0.56 11.05 7.40
C TYR A 233 -0.52 9.61 7.93
N PRO A 234 0.30 8.71 7.33
CA PRO A 234 0.42 7.35 7.82
C PRO A 234 1.14 7.31 9.17
N VAL A 235 0.57 6.59 10.13
CA VAL A 235 1.17 6.34 11.45
C VAL A 235 1.09 4.85 11.77
N GLN A 236 2.24 4.24 12.00
CA GLN A 236 2.41 2.88 12.51
C GLN A 236 2.30 2.90 14.04
N LEU A 237 1.14 2.49 14.57
CA LEU A 237 0.90 2.26 15.99
C LEU A 237 1.47 0.90 16.42
N PRO A 238 2.52 0.83 17.27
CA PRO A 238 3.15 -0.43 17.63
C PRO A 238 2.26 -1.29 18.54
N TRP A 239 2.25 -2.62 18.34
CA TRP A 239 1.43 -3.55 19.14
C TRP A 239 1.72 -3.43 20.64
N ASN A 240 2.97 -3.21 21.04
CA ASN A 240 3.33 -3.07 22.45
C ASN A 240 2.69 -1.85 23.15
N ARG A 241 2.13 -0.88 22.40
CA ARG A 241 1.39 0.27 22.94
C ARG A 241 -0.13 0.09 22.92
N ILE A 242 -0.66 -0.71 21.99
CA ILE A 242 -2.10 -0.74 21.71
C ILE A 242 -2.75 -2.11 21.89
N ARG A 243 -1.99 -3.20 22.05
CA ARG A 243 -2.52 -4.57 22.06
C ARG A 243 -3.64 -4.82 23.08
N ASP A 244 -3.58 -4.16 24.24
CA ASP A 244 -4.55 -4.37 25.32
C ASP A 244 -5.92 -3.76 25.00
N LEU A 245 -6.03 -2.94 23.95
CA LEU A 245 -7.27 -2.36 23.44
C LEU A 245 -8.08 -3.35 22.58
N PHE A 246 -7.45 -4.43 22.13
CA PHE A 246 -8.05 -5.39 21.19
C PHE A 246 -8.66 -6.59 21.92
N ASP A 247 -9.67 -7.18 21.27
CA ASP A 247 -10.08 -8.54 21.60
C ASP A 247 -8.89 -9.50 21.34
N PRO A 248 -8.57 -10.43 22.26
CA PRO A 248 -7.43 -11.33 22.09
C PRO A 248 -7.46 -12.18 20.81
N ALA A 249 -8.64 -12.62 20.36
CA ALA A 249 -8.77 -13.41 19.14
C ALA A 249 -8.52 -12.52 17.91
N ALA A 250 -9.09 -11.30 17.90
CA ALA A 250 -8.83 -10.35 16.84
C ALA A 250 -7.35 -9.94 16.77
N LEU A 251 -6.70 -9.72 17.92
CA LEU A 251 -5.27 -9.43 17.99
C LEU A 251 -4.44 -10.59 17.43
N ALA A 252 -4.78 -11.85 17.77
CA ALA A 252 -4.10 -13.02 17.23
C ALA A 252 -4.20 -13.07 15.70
N THR A 253 -5.36 -12.73 15.12
CA THR A 253 -5.52 -12.59 13.66
C THR A 253 -4.65 -11.46 13.10
N LEU A 254 -4.77 -10.25 13.66
CA LEU A 254 -4.15 -9.03 13.10
C LEU A 254 -2.63 -8.97 13.25
N SER A 255 -2.07 -9.61 14.28
CA SER A 255 -0.63 -9.66 14.52
C SER A 255 0.07 -10.89 13.94
N SER A 256 -0.70 -11.83 13.37
CA SER A 256 -0.18 -13.02 12.67
C SER A 256 0.57 -12.68 11.40
#